data_AF-A0A3D0DVN1-F1
#
_entry.id   AF-A0A3D0DVN1-F1
#
_cell.length_a   1.000
_cell.length_b   1.000
_cell.length_c   1.000
_cell.angle_alpha   90.00
_cell.angle_beta   90.00
_cell.angle_gamma   90.00
#
_symmetry.space_group_name_H-M   'P 1'
#
loop_
_entity.id
_entity.type
_entity.pdbx_description
1 polymer ?
#
loop_
_entity_poly.entity_id
_entity_poly.type
_entity_poly.pdbx_seq_one_letter_code
_entity_poly.pdbx_strand_id
1 'polypeptide(L)'
;MPQYILALDQGTTSSRAILFDRQGQVAACAQQEFPQHFPQPGWVEHDALDIWTSQLACARQVVKQAGIKAGQVAAIGIANQRESTIVWDRATGEPIARAIVWQDRRTAGA
;
A
#
# COMPACT_ATOMS: atom_id res chain seq x y z
N MET A 1 5.16 -15.37 -22.12
CA MET A 1 5.61 -13.95 -22.23
C MET A 1 4.93 -13.15 -21.14
N PRO A 2 5.59 -12.16 -20.52
CA PRO A 2 4.94 -11.27 -19.56
C PRO A 2 3.89 -10.38 -20.26
N GLN A 3 2.70 -10.31 -19.68
CA GLN A 3 1.48 -9.75 -20.31
C GLN A 3 0.74 -8.74 -19.44
N TYR A 4 1.12 -8.58 -18.17
CA TYR A 4 0.37 -7.75 -17.22
C TYR A 4 1.24 -6.71 -16.53
N ILE A 5 0.65 -5.59 -16.15
CA ILE A 5 1.23 -4.61 -15.24
C ILE A 5 0.44 -4.65 -13.93
N LEU A 6 1.13 -4.78 -12.81
CA LEU A 6 0.51 -4.73 -11.48
C LEU A 6 0.69 -3.32 -10.91
N ALA A 7 -0.40 -2.61 -10.66
CA ALA A 7 -0.40 -1.35 -9.93
C ALA A 7 -0.72 -1.61 -8.45
N LEU A 8 0.13 -1.12 -7.56
CA LEU A 8 -0.09 -1.06 -6.12
C LEU A 8 -0.45 0.37 -5.76
N ASP A 9 -1.65 0.58 -5.24
CA ASP A 9 -2.19 1.89 -4.87
C ASP A 9 -2.45 1.89 -3.36
N GLN A 10 -1.47 2.41 -2.63
CA GLN A 10 -1.47 2.46 -1.17
C GLN A 10 -2.15 3.75 -0.71
N GLY A 11 -3.47 3.72 -0.51
CA GLY A 11 -4.26 4.87 -0.10
C GLY A 11 -4.18 5.19 1.39
N THR A 12 -4.90 6.24 1.81
CA THR A 12 -4.95 6.63 3.24
C THR A 12 -5.75 5.63 4.07
N THR A 13 -6.88 5.15 3.55
CA THR A 13 -7.82 4.28 4.29
C THR A 13 -7.76 2.80 3.87
N SER A 14 -7.18 2.52 2.72
CA SER A 14 -7.09 1.15 2.18
C SER A 14 -5.91 1.00 1.23
N SER A 15 -5.41 -0.24 1.14
CA SER A 15 -4.46 -0.66 0.12
C SER A 15 -5.23 -1.31 -1.03
N ARG A 16 -4.82 -1.04 -2.27
CA ARG A 16 -5.43 -1.62 -3.47
C ARG A 16 -4.37 -2.19 -4.39
N ALA A 17 -4.71 -3.27 -5.07
CA ALA A 17 -3.92 -3.80 -6.17
C ALA A 17 -4.81 -3.91 -7.41
N ILE A 18 -4.29 -3.48 -8.56
CA ILE A 18 -4.99 -3.52 -9.84
C ILE A 18 -4.07 -4.17 -10.86
N LEU A 19 -4.55 -5.20 -11.53
CA LEU A 19 -3.83 -5.88 -12.60
C LEU A 19 -4.36 -5.40 -13.95
N PHE A 20 -3.49 -4.85 -14.79
CA PHE A 20 -3.82 -4.39 -16.13
C PHE A 20 -3.25 -5.33 -17.20
N ASP A 21 -4.02 -5.60 -18.24
CA ASP A 21 -3.54 -6.31 -19.42
C ASP A 21 -2.81 -5.37 -20.40
N ARG A 22 -2.38 -5.90 -21.55
CA ARG A 22 -1.65 -5.13 -22.58
C ARG A 22 -2.52 -4.08 -23.28
N GLN A 23 -3.83 -4.18 -23.18
CA GLN A 23 -4.79 -3.24 -23.74
C GLN A 23 -5.15 -2.15 -22.71
N GLY A 24 -4.53 -2.18 -21.52
CA GLY A 24 -4.82 -1.27 -20.42
C GLY A 24 -6.15 -1.54 -19.72
N GLN A 25 -6.77 -2.71 -19.95
CA GLN A 25 -8.00 -3.09 -19.28
C GLN A 25 -7.72 -3.71 -17.92
N VAL A 26 -8.63 -3.53 -16.97
CA VAL A 26 -8.54 -4.12 -15.63
C VAL A 26 -8.87 -5.62 -15.72
N ALA A 27 -7.85 -6.46 -15.54
CA ALA A 27 -7.99 -7.91 -15.48
C ALA A 27 -8.45 -8.40 -14.10
N ALA A 28 -8.00 -7.74 -13.02
CA ALA A 28 -8.42 -8.02 -11.65
C ALA A 28 -8.17 -6.80 -10.74
N CYS A 29 -8.94 -6.68 -9.66
CA CYS A 29 -8.79 -5.64 -8.65
C CYS A 29 -9.11 -6.20 -7.26
N ALA A 30 -8.32 -5.82 -6.27
CA ALA A 30 -8.54 -6.16 -4.87
C ALA A 30 -8.23 -4.95 -3.99
N GLN A 31 -8.99 -4.80 -2.90
CA GLN A 31 -8.84 -3.73 -1.93
C GLN A 31 -8.99 -4.27 -0.51
N GLN A 32 -8.22 -3.72 0.42
CA GLN A 32 -8.30 -4.05 1.84
C GLN A 32 -8.11 -2.78 2.69
N GLU A 33 -9.04 -2.52 3.58
CA GLU A 33 -8.91 -1.46 4.60
C GLU A 33 -7.93 -1.87 5.70
N PHE A 34 -7.33 -0.88 6.35
CA PHE A 34 -6.46 -1.08 7.52
C PHE A 34 -6.76 -0.02 8.60
N PRO A 35 -6.43 -0.31 9.88
CA PRO A 35 -6.78 0.55 10.99
C PRO A 35 -6.20 1.97 10.88
N GLN A 36 -6.99 2.94 11.36
CA GLN A 36 -6.58 4.33 11.52
C GLN A 36 -6.34 4.57 13.02
N HIS A 37 -5.21 5.14 13.40
CA HIS A 37 -4.88 5.40 14.81
C HIS A 37 -4.94 6.89 15.12
N PHE A 38 -5.69 7.25 16.17
CA PHE A 38 -5.88 8.62 16.64
C PHE A 38 -5.50 8.75 18.11
N PRO A 39 -4.19 8.74 18.45
CA PRO A 39 -3.74 8.74 19.85
C PRO A 39 -4.07 10.03 20.60
N GLN A 40 -4.18 11.15 19.88
CA GLN A 40 -4.56 12.47 20.40
C GLN A 40 -5.39 13.23 19.36
N PRO A 41 -6.19 14.24 19.76
CA PRO A 41 -6.86 15.12 18.82
C PRO A 41 -5.89 15.72 17.79
N GLY A 42 -6.19 15.55 16.50
CA GLY A 42 -5.36 16.04 15.39
C GLY A 42 -4.15 15.17 15.04
N TRP A 43 -3.90 14.07 15.75
CA TRP A 43 -2.85 13.11 15.42
C TRP A 43 -3.44 11.95 14.62
N VAL A 44 -2.77 11.57 13.54
CA VAL A 44 -3.19 10.51 12.63
C VAL A 44 -1.97 9.63 12.33
N GLU A 45 -2.09 8.36 12.69
CA GLU A 45 -1.01 7.37 12.59
C GLU A 45 -1.48 6.10 11.88
N HIS A 46 -0.55 5.44 11.19
CA HIS A 46 -0.75 4.08 10.65
C HIS A 46 0.33 3.14 11.18
N ASP A 47 -0.03 1.89 11.44
CA ASP A 47 0.98 0.85 11.58
C ASP A 47 1.58 0.51 10.20
N ALA A 48 2.90 0.59 10.09
CA ALA A 48 3.59 0.32 8.82
C ALA A 48 3.49 -1.16 8.39
N LEU A 49 3.34 -2.09 9.34
CA LEU A 49 3.13 -3.50 9.03
C LEU A 49 1.70 -3.77 8.55
N ASP A 50 0.70 -3.02 9.03
CA ASP A 50 -0.67 -3.11 8.50
C ASP A 50 -0.73 -2.63 7.04
N ILE A 51 -0.01 -1.54 6.71
CA ILE A 51 0.15 -1.07 5.33
C ILE A 51 0.80 -2.16 4.47
N TRP A 52 1.94 -2.70 4.92
CA TRP A 52 2.69 -3.71 4.18
C TRP A 52 1.87 -4.98 3.93
N THR A 53 1.26 -5.53 4.97
CA THR A 53 0.54 -6.80 4.90
C THR A 53 -0.74 -6.67 4.08
N SER A 54 -1.48 -5.56 4.21
CA SER A 54 -2.68 -5.29 3.39
C SER A 54 -2.32 -5.14 1.91
N GLN A 55 -1.25 -4.40 1.57
CA GLN A 55 -0.84 -4.23 0.17
C GLN A 55 -0.37 -5.54 -0.47
N LEU A 56 0.37 -6.36 0.29
CA LEU A 56 0.80 -7.69 -0.15
C LEU A 56 -0.39 -8.64 -0.34
N ALA A 57 -1.38 -8.58 0.55
CA ALA A 57 -2.61 -9.37 0.45
C ALA A 57 -3.38 -9.03 -0.84
N CYS A 58 -3.59 -7.74 -1.14
CA CYS A 58 -4.23 -7.31 -2.38
C CYS A 58 -3.45 -7.76 -3.61
N ALA A 59 -2.12 -7.63 -3.63
CA ALA A 59 -1.28 -8.07 -4.74
C ALA A 59 -1.41 -9.57 -5.02
N ARG A 60 -1.38 -10.40 -3.96
CA ARG A 60 -1.59 -11.85 -4.08
C ARG A 60 -3.00 -12.18 -4.55
N GLN A 61 -4.00 -11.44 -4.08
CA GLN A 61 -5.39 -11.65 -4.43
C GLN A 61 -5.64 -11.41 -5.92
N VAL A 62 -5.14 -10.32 -6.51
CA VAL A 62 -5.35 -10.07 -7.95
C VAL A 62 -4.66 -11.09 -8.84
N VAL A 63 -3.47 -11.56 -8.46
CA VAL A 63 -2.76 -12.64 -9.17
C VAL A 63 -3.58 -13.93 -9.14
N LYS A 64 -4.12 -14.28 -7.97
CA LYS A 64 -4.98 -15.46 -7.79
C LYS A 64 -6.30 -15.34 -8.57
N GLN A 65 -6.97 -14.19 -8.49
CA GLN A 65 -8.24 -13.92 -9.16
C GLN A 65 -8.11 -13.96 -10.69
N ALA A 66 -7.02 -13.41 -11.23
CA ALA A 66 -6.74 -13.45 -12.67
C ALA A 66 -6.26 -14.84 -13.16
N GLY A 67 -5.98 -15.78 -12.26
CA GLY A 67 -5.51 -17.12 -12.62
C GLY A 67 -4.12 -17.14 -13.27
N ILE A 68 -3.29 -16.13 -13.01
CA ILE A 68 -1.96 -16.00 -13.61
C ILE A 68 -0.85 -16.38 -12.65
N LYS A 69 0.34 -16.68 -13.20
CA LYS A 69 1.58 -16.81 -12.42
C LYS A 69 2.25 -15.44 -12.25
N ALA A 70 2.97 -15.25 -11.15
CA ALA A 70 3.72 -14.02 -10.89
C ALA A 70 4.70 -13.65 -12.04
N GLY A 71 5.31 -14.64 -12.68
CA GLY A 71 6.19 -14.42 -13.84
C GLY A 71 5.50 -13.89 -15.12
N GLN A 72 4.18 -13.74 -15.11
CA GLN A 72 3.43 -13.08 -16.18
C GLN A 72 3.24 -11.57 -15.93
N VAL A 73 3.59 -11.07 -14.75
CA VAL A 73 3.65 -9.63 -14.45
C VAL A 73 4.97 -9.09 -14.98
N ALA A 74 4.89 -8.13 -15.92
CA ALA A 74 6.04 -7.52 -16.58
C ALA A 74 6.73 -6.49 -15.67
N ALA A 75 5.94 -5.71 -14.93
CA ALA A 75 6.40 -4.67 -14.03
C ALA A 75 5.36 -4.37 -12.94
N ILE A 76 5.83 -3.72 -11.88
CA ILE A 76 5.00 -3.23 -10.79
C ILE A 76 5.08 -1.70 -10.77
N GLY A 77 3.93 -1.03 -10.83
CA GLY A 77 3.80 0.40 -10.56
C GLY A 77 3.37 0.63 -9.12
N ILE A 78 3.89 1.67 -8.48
CA ILE A 78 3.56 2.02 -7.10
C ILE A 78 3.04 3.47 -7.08
N ALA A 79 1.85 3.63 -6.51
CA ALA A 79 1.28 4.91 -6.11
C ALA A 79 0.94 4.83 -4.62
N ASN A 80 1.06 5.95 -3.91
CA ASN A 80 0.89 5.98 -2.48
C ASN A 80 0.29 7.31 -2.00
N GLN A 81 -0.31 7.28 -0.81
CA GLN A 81 -0.55 8.49 -0.03
C GLN A 81 0.78 9.21 0.16
N ARG A 82 0.86 10.46 -0.31
CA ARG A 82 2.08 11.25 -0.24
C ARG A 82 2.26 11.78 1.19
N GLU A 83 3.41 12.39 1.47
CA GLU A 83 3.83 13.00 2.75
C GLU A 83 3.91 12.07 3.98
N SER A 84 3.03 11.07 4.10
CA SER A 84 3.06 10.07 5.17
C SER A 84 4.45 9.45 5.30
N THR A 85 5.02 9.53 6.50
CA THR A 85 6.45 9.27 6.73
C THR A 85 6.64 8.07 7.66
N ILE A 86 7.53 7.16 7.26
CA ILE A 86 7.95 5.99 8.02
C ILE A 86 9.45 6.07 8.26
N VAL A 87 9.88 5.80 9.49
CA VAL A 87 11.29 5.60 9.84
C VAL A 87 11.46 4.18 10.35
N TRP A 88 12.50 3.50 9.90
CA TRP A 88 12.78 2.11 10.24
C TRP A 88 14.27 1.88 10.48
N ASP A 89 14.59 0.83 11.22
CA ASP A 89 15.97 0.39 11.41
C ASP A 89 16.49 -0.31 10.14
N ARG A 90 17.68 0.07 9.67
CA ARG A 90 18.25 -0.46 8.41
C ARG A 90 18.62 -1.94 8.52
N ALA A 91 19.08 -2.40 9.68
CA ALA A 91 19.56 -3.76 9.87
C ALA A 91 18.40 -4.75 10.02
N THR A 92 17.34 -4.36 10.72
CA THR A 92 16.18 -5.25 10.97
C THR A 92 15.03 -5.05 9.98
N GLY A 93 14.91 -3.84 9.39
CA GLY A 93 13.74 -3.46 8.60
C GLY A 93 12.52 -3.08 9.45
N GLU A 94 12.63 -3.09 10.78
CA GLU A 94 11.51 -2.84 11.67
C GLU A 94 11.20 -1.35 11.80
N PRO A 95 9.92 -0.93 11.69
CA PRO A 95 9.51 0.43 11.99
C PRO A 95 9.85 0.79 13.44
N ILE A 96 10.47 1.94 13.68
CA ILE A 96 10.81 2.38 15.04
C ILE A 96 9.59 2.95 15.80
N ALA A 97 8.54 3.31 15.07
CA ALA A 97 7.26 3.82 15.55
C ALA A 97 6.20 3.68 14.43
N ARG A 98 4.94 4.02 14.74
CA ARG A 98 3.89 4.16 13.72
C ARG A 98 4.25 5.27 12.72
N ALA A 99 3.78 5.10 11.49
CA ALA A 99 3.87 6.10 10.45
C ALA A 99 3.09 7.36 10.85
N ILE A 100 3.68 8.54 10.66
CA ILE A 100 2.96 9.81 10.80
C ILE A 100 2.29 10.12 9.47
N VAL A 101 0.96 10.22 9.47
CA VAL A 101 0.16 10.36 8.26
C VAL A 101 0.11 11.82 7.80
N TRP A 102 -0.06 12.08 6.50
CA TRP A 102 -0.13 13.44 5.93
C TRP A 102 -1.19 14.36 6.58
N GLN A 103 -2.26 13.78 7.14
CA GLN A 103 -3.33 14.49 7.84
C GLN A 103 -2.91 14.96 9.24
N ASP A 104 -1.85 14.40 9.79
CA ASP A 104 -1.38 14.65 11.15
C ASP A 104 -0.99 16.13 11.34
N ARG A 105 -1.38 16.70 12.48
CA ARG A 105 -1.18 18.11 12.84
C ARG A 105 -0.19 18.31 13.99
N ARG A 106 0.50 17.26 14.47
CA ARG A 106 1.42 17.36 15.61
C ARG A 106 2.59 18.32 15.40
N THR A 107 2.90 18.64 14.14
CA THR A 107 3.98 19.56 13.73
C THR A 107 3.50 20.98 13.40
N ALA A 108 2.24 21.33 13.71
CA ALA A 108 1.69 22.64 13.37
C ALA A 108 2.39 23.84 14.05
N GLY A 109 3.25 23.62 15.04
CA GLY A 109 3.84 24.67 15.87
C GLY A 109 2.85 25.20 16.90
N ALA A 110 3.36 25.88 17.92
CA ALA A 110 2.56 26.70 18.83
C ALA A 110 2.33 28.08 18.21
#